data_AF-A0A967GPY1-F1
#
_entry.id   AF-A0A967GPY1-F1
#
_cell.length_a   1.000
_cell.length_b   1.000
_cell.length_c   1.000
_cell.angle_alpha   90.00
_cell.angle_beta   90.00
_cell.angle_gamma   90.00
#
_symmetry.space_group_name_H-M   'P 1'
#
loop_
_entity.id
_entity.type
_entity.pdbx_description
1 polymer ?
#
loop_
_entity_poly.entity_id
_entity_poly.type
_entity_poly.pdbx_seq_one_letter_code
_entity_poly.pdbx_strand_id
1 'polypeptide(L)'
;MRIVGVQPEEGSRIPGIRKWSEEFLPKIFDPDRIDEILYVGAAEASAMARRLARECGIFAGMSSGGATHVAVQLARSLEGDALLVCILCDRGDRYLSSDLYGG
;
A
#
# COMPACT_ATOMS: atom_id res chain seq x y z
N MET A 1 19.58 -1.17 5.31
CA MET A 1 18.13 -1.40 5.28
C MET A 1 17.50 -0.18 4.64
N ARG A 2 16.61 -0.35 3.66
CA ARG A 2 15.92 0.75 2.96
C ARG A 2 14.46 0.78 3.42
N ILE A 3 13.96 1.94 3.85
CA ILE A 3 12.60 2.20 4.30
C ILE A 3 11.87 2.99 3.22
N VAL A 4 10.83 2.37 2.66
CA VAL A 4 9.99 2.98 1.62
C VAL A 4 8.62 3.31 2.20
N GLY A 5 8.25 4.58 2.16
CA GLY A 5 6.89 5.05 2.44
C GLY A 5 5.99 4.86 1.22
N VAL A 6 4.70 4.59 1.44
CA VAL A 6 3.70 4.48 0.37
C VAL A 6 2.55 5.44 0.63
N GLN A 7 2.27 6.31 -0.34
CA GLN A 7 1.15 7.26 -0.27
C GLN A 7 0.21 7.11 -1.48
N PRO A 8 -1.06 7.53 -1.37
CA PRO A 8 -1.93 7.64 -2.52
C PRO A 8 -1.40 8.66 -3.53
N GLU A 9 -1.62 8.38 -4.81
CA GLU A 9 -1.50 9.40 -5.87
C GLU A 9 -2.50 10.54 -5.66
N GLU A 10 -2.27 11.66 -6.35
CA GLU A 10 -3.20 12.79 -6.32
C GLU A 10 -4.60 12.37 -6.76
N GLY A 11 -5.63 12.76 -6.01
CA GLY A 11 -7.02 12.38 -6.27
C GLY A 11 -7.39 10.93 -5.91
N SER A 12 -6.44 10.06 -5.55
CA SER A 12 -6.74 8.69 -5.13
C SER A 12 -7.21 8.61 -3.68
N ARG A 13 -8.22 7.77 -3.43
CA ARG A 13 -8.79 7.52 -2.09
C ARG A 13 -8.57 6.07 -1.71
N ILE A 14 -7.67 5.83 -0.76
CA ILE A 14 -7.35 4.50 -0.25
C ILE A 14 -7.62 4.47 1.26
N PRO A 15 -8.61 3.70 1.75
CA PRO A 15 -8.91 3.61 3.17
C PRO A 15 -7.69 3.28 4.03
N GLY A 16 -7.51 4.02 5.12
CA GLY A 16 -6.41 3.85 6.09
C GLY A 16 -5.18 4.73 5.81
N ILE A 17 -4.99 5.24 4.60
CA ILE A 17 -3.86 6.12 4.25
C ILE A 17 -4.33 7.38 3.51
N ARG A 18 -3.48 8.40 3.44
CA ARG A 18 -3.75 9.65 2.71
C ARG A 18 -2.45 10.26 2.20
N LYS A 19 -2.56 11.13 1.20
CA LYS A 19 -1.48 12.02 0.80
C LYS A 19 -1.49 13.23 1.73
N TRP A 20 -0.37 13.52 2.38
CA TRP A 20 -0.25 14.61 3.33
C TRP A 20 0.33 15.84 2.63
N SER A 21 -0.24 17.02 2.86
CA SER A 21 0.48 18.28 2.61
C SER A 21 1.40 18.59 3.78
N GLU A 22 2.42 19.40 3.54
CA GLU A 22 3.47 19.71 4.53
C GLU A 22 2.86 20.28 5.82
N GLU A 23 1.87 21.15 5.71
CA GLU A 23 1.22 21.79 6.86
C GLU A 23 0.36 20.83 7.71
N PHE A 24 0.03 19.64 7.20
CA PHE A 24 -0.79 18.65 7.90
C PHE A 24 -0.03 17.38 8.29
N LEU A 25 1.29 17.34 8.13
CA LEU A 25 2.08 16.17 8.52
C LEU A 25 1.87 15.82 10.01
N PRO A 26 1.68 14.53 10.35
CA PRO A 26 1.56 14.11 11.74
C PRO A 26 2.81 14.49 12.55
N LYS A 27 2.64 14.92 13.81
CA LYS A 27 3.76 15.27 14.70
C LYS A 27 4.77 14.15 14.94
N ILE A 28 4.38 12.91 14.70
CA ILE A 28 5.20 11.71 14.84
C ILE A 28 5.95 11.35 13.55
N PHE A 29 5.70 12.08 12.46
CA PHE A 29 6.37 11.87 11.19
C PHE A 29 7.79 12.40 11.26
N ASP A 30 8.74 11.58 10.83
CA ASP A 30 10.16 11.90 10.80
C ASP A 30 10.68 11.54 9.39
N PRO A 31 10.92 12.56 8.52
CA PRO A 31 11.34 12.33 7.14
C PRO A 31 12.74 11.71 7.05
N ASP A 32 13.61 11.92 8.04
CA ASP A 32 14.98 11.38 8.04
C ASP A 32 15.00 9.85 8.18
N ARG A 33 13.86 9.24 8.55
CA ARG A 33 13.69 7.79 8.67
C ARG A 33 13.14 7.13 7.41
N ILE A 34 12.90 7.88 6.34
CA ILE A 34 12.31 7.38 5.09
C ILE A 34 13.26 7.69 3.94
N ASP A 35 13.74 6.63 3.27
CA ASP A 35 14.66 6.79 2.14
C ASP A 35 13.93 7.24 0.87
N GLU A 36 12.67 6.84 0.70
CA GLU A 36 11.87 7.18 -0.46
C GLU A 36 10.36 7.09 -0.17
N ILE A 37 9.57 7.94 -0.82
CA ILE A 37 8.12 7.84 -0.84
C ILE A 37 7.68 7.48 -2.26
N LEU A 38 7.02 6.32 -2.38
CA LEU A 38 6.39 5.87 -3.62
C LEU A 38 4.88 6.11 -3.56
N TYR A 39 4.27 6.23 -4.74
CA TYR A 39 2.85 6.51 -4.88
C TYR A 39 2.10 5.31 -5.44
N VAL A 40 0.82 5.20 -5.08
CA VAL A 40 -0.06 4.15 -5.59
C VAL A 40 -1.47 4.69 -5.80
N GLY A 41 -2.07 4.36 -6.95
CA GLY A 41 -3.44 4.69 -7.25
C GLY A 41 -4.45 3.73 -6.58
N ALA A 42 -5.68 4.20 -6.44
CA ALA A 42 -6.76 3.41 -5.83
C ALA A 42 -7.11 2.15 -6.65
N ALA A 43 -6.98 2.21 -7.99
CA ALA A 43 -7.26 1.09 -8.88
C ALA A 43 -6.21 -0.02 -8.72
N GLU A 44 -4.93 0.34 -8.69
CA GLU A 44 -3.80 -0.57 -8.49
C GLU A 44 -3.88 -1.25 -7.11
N ALA A 45 -4.15 -0.47 -6.07
CA ALA A 45 -4.29 -0.96 -4.70
C ALA A 45 -5.46 -1.94 -4.58
N SER A 46 -6.62 -1.61 -5.16
CA SER A 46 -7.80 -2.47 -5.17
C SER A 46 -7.57 -3.76 -5.95
N ALA A 47 -6.97 -3.65 -7.14
CA ALA A 47 -6.64 -4.80 -7.97
C ALA A 47 -5.69 -5.74 -7.24
N MET A 48 -4.65 -5.22 -6.58
CA MET A 48 -3.69 -6.03 -5.83
C MET A 48 -4.32 -6.69 -4.60
N ALA A 49 -5.17 -5.99 -3.83
CA ALA A 49 -5.88 -6.59 -2.69
C ALA A 49 -6.77 -7.78 -3.12
N ARG A 50 -7.42 -7.67 -4.29
CA ARG A 50 -8.19 -8.79 -4.88
C ARG A 50 -7.29 -9.94 -5.35
N ARG A 51 -6.13 -9.63 -5.92
CA ARG A 51 -5.13 -10.64 -6.32
C ARG A 51 -4.56 -11.38 -5.12
N LEU A 52 -4.19 -10.69 -4.03
CA LEU A 52 -3.74 -11.31 -2.79
C LEU A 52 -4.73 -12.35 -2.27
N ALA A 53 -6.02 -12.02 -2.27
CA ALA A 53 -7.07 -12.95 -1.82
C ALA A 53 -7.17 -14.17 -2.73
N ARG A 54 -7.11 -13.99 -4.06
CA ARG A 54 -7.28 -15.07 -5.05
C ARG A 54 -6.03 -15.94 -5.26
N GLU A 55 -4.86 -15.33 -5.30
CA GLU A 55 -3.59 -15.97 -5.69
C GLU A 55 -2.81 -16.46 -4.47
N CYS A 56 -2.95 -15.79 -3.32
CA CYS A 56 -2.16 -16.08 -2.12
C CYS A 56 -3.00 -16.53 -0.92
N GLY A 57 -4.34 -16.50 -1.00
CA GLY A 57 -5.23 -16.78 0.14
C GLY A 57 -5.18 -15.72 1.25
N ILE A 58 -4.64 -14.54 0.95
CA ILE A 58 -4.47 -13.45 1.92
C ILE A 58 -5.59 -12.44 1.73
N PHE A 59 -6.53 -12.40 2.68
CA PHE A 59 -7.69 -11.51 2.64
C PHE A 59 -7.45 -10.24 3.47
N ALA A 60 -7.20 -9.11 2.81
CA ALA A 60 -6.72 -7.88 3.45
C ALA A 60 -7.40 -6.60 2.89
N GLY A 61 -7.26 -5.45 3.55
CA GLY A 61 -7.81 -4.19 3.06
C GLY A 61 -7.07 -3.57 1.87
N MET A 62 -7.61 -2.46 1.35
CA MET A 62 -7.08 -1.78 0.16
C MET A 62 -5.67 -1.21 0.37
N SER A 63 -5.38 -0.65 1.55
CA SER A 63 -4.03 -0.12 1.86
C SER A 63 -2.96 -1.22 1.86
N SER A 64 -3.30 -2.41 2.35
CA SER A 64 -2.47 -3.62 2.26
C SER A 64 -2.19 -3.98 0.80
N GLY A 65 -3.23 -3.93 -0.05
CA GLY A 65 -3.06 -4.09 -1.51
C GLY A 65 -2.13 -3.03 -2.12
N GLY A 66 -2.24 -1.77 -1.70
CA GLY A 66 -1.36 -0.69 -2.15
C GLY A 66 0.11 -0.93 -1.77
N ALA A 67 0.37 -1.29 -0.51
CA ALA A 67 1.71 -1.61 -0.03
C ALA A 67 2.31 -2.81 -0.79
N THR A 68 1.54 -3.87 -1.00
CA THR A 68 1.98 -5.03 -1.79
C THR A 68 2.20 -4.69 -3.26
N HIS A 69 1.36 -3.83 -3.86
CA HIS A 69 1.54 -3.41 -5.25
C HIS A 69 2.91 -2.77 -5.43
N VAL A 70 3.23 -1.79 -4.58
CA VAL A 70 4.52 -1.10 -4.61
C VAL A 70 5.67 -2.07 -4.33
N ALA A 71 5.54 -2.96 -3.35
CA ALA A 71 6.57 -3.96 -3.05
C ALA A 71 6.86 -4.88 -4.25
N VAL A 72 5.83 -5.33 -4.98
CA VAL A 72 5.99 -6.15 -6.19
C VAL A 72 6.66 -5.36 -7.32
N GLN A 73 6.32 -4.09 -7.50
CA GLN A 73 6.99 -3.25 -8.50
C GLN A 73 8.46 -3.02 -8.15
N LEU A 74 8.74 -2.72 -6.88
CA LEU A 74 10.11 -2.54 -6.39
C LEU A 74 10.92 -3.82 -6.58
N ALA A 75 10.37 -4.98 -6.22
CA ALA A 75 11.03 -6.28 -6.40
C ALA A 75 11.43 -6.53 -7.87
N ARG A 76 10.63 -6.09 -8.84
CA ARG A 76 10.94 -6.23 -10.27
C ARG A 76 12.07 -5.32 -10.75
N SER A 77 12.30 -4.20 -10.07
CA SER A 77 13.38 -3.25 -10.39
C SER A 77 14.72 -3.57 -9.73
N LEU A 78 14.73 -4.45 -8.74
CA LEU A 78 15.94 -4.79 -8.00
C LEU A 78 16.74 -5.85 -8.77
N GLU A 79 18.06 -5.68 -8.77
CA GLU A 79 19.00 -6.67 -9.28
C GLU A 79 19.54 -7.51 -8.13
N GLY A 80 19.66 -8.83 -8.35
CA GLY A 80 20.18 -9.77 -7.36
C GLY A 80 19.17 -10.19 -6.28
N ASP A 81 19.68 -10.86 -5.25
CA ASP A 81 18.86 -11.41 -4.17
C ASP A 81 18.48 -10.29 -3.18
N ALA A 82 17.17 -10.04 -3.03
CA ALA A 82 16.63 -9.05 -2.11
C ALA A 82 15.51 -9.65 -1.25
N LEU A 83 15.49 -9.29 0.03
CA LEU A 83 14.39 -9.60 0.94
C LEU A 83 13.54 -8.35 1.16
N LEU A 84 12.29 -8.39 0.71
CA LEU A 84 11.32 -7.32 0.90
C LEU A 84 10.30 -7.72 1.97
N VAL A 85 9.99 -6.79 2.86
CA VAL A 85 8.92 -6.93 3.86
C VAL A 85 7.91 -5.82 3.61
N CYS A 86 6.63 -6.18 3.48
CA CYS A 86 5.53 -5.23 3.41
C CYS A 86 4.51 -5.50 4.52
N ILE A 87 3.84 -4.45 4.97
CA ILE A 87 2.85 -4.53 6.04
C ILE A 87 1.45 -4.68 5.44
N LEU A 88 0.71 -5.67 5.93
CA LEU A 88 -0.73 -5.79 5.67
C LEU A 88 -1.46 -5.31 6.92
N CYS A 89 -2.12 -4.16 6.79
CA CYS A 89 -2.61 -3.35 7.91
C CYS A 89 -3.82 -3.97 8.61
N ASP A 90 -4.67 -4.66 7.86
CA ASP A 90 -5.93 -5.24 8.34
C ASP A 90 -6.41 -6.40 7.47
N ARG A 91 -7.42 -7.13 7.97
CA ARG A 91 -8.16 -8.14 7.23
C ARG A 91 -9.20 -7.49 6.31
N GLY A 92 -9.60 -8.22 5.26
CA GLY A 92 -10.55 -7.75 4.27
C GLY A 92 -12.03 -7.72 4.69
N ASP A 93 -12.39 -8.24 5.88
CA ASP A 93 -13.80 -8.46 6.27
C ASP A 93 -14.63 -7.17 6.32
N ARG A 94 -14.04 -6.07 6.78
CA ARG A 94 -14.69 -4.76 6.85
C ARG A 94 -14.94 -4.12 5.47
N TYR A 95 -14.37 -4.69 4.42
CA TYR A 95 -14.46 -4.19 3.06
C TYR A 95 -15.47 -4.96 2.21
N LEU A 96 -16.14 -5.99 2.76
CA LEU A 96 -17.19 -6.74 2.05
C LEU A 96 -18.41 -5.89 1.71
N SER A 97 -18.72 -4.88 2.50
CA SER A 97 -19.80 -3.91 2.24
C SER A 97 -19.38 -2.74 1.36
N SER A 98 -18.16 -2.76 0.81
CA SER A 98 -17.61 -1.76 -0.09
C SER A 98 -17.33 -2.37 -1.46
N ASP A 99 -17.06 -1.51 -2.45
CA ASP A 99 -16.71 -1.94 -3.81
C ASP A 99 -15.35 -2.66 -3.90
N LEU A 100 -14.59 -2.78 -2.82
CA LEU A 100 -13.31 -3.50 -2.84
C LEU A 100 -13.51 -4.99 -3.14
N TYR A 101 -14.49 -5.63 -2.49
CA TYR A 101 -14.77 -7.06 -2.65
C TYR A 101 -16.23 -7.35 -3.01
N GLY A 102 -17.15 -6.40 -2.79
CA GLY A 102 -18.53 -6.51 -3.24
C GLY A 102 -18.68 -6.01 -4.67
N GLY A 103 -19.23 -6.84 -5.56
CA GLY A 103 -19.71 -6.45 -6.90
C GLY A 103 -18.64 -6.14 -7.92
#